data_AF-A0AAD7HVP4-F1
#
_entry.id   AF-A0AAD7HVP4-F1
#
_cell.length_a   1.000
_cell.length_b   1.000
_cell.length_c   1.000
_cell.angle_alpha   90.00
_cell.angle_beta   90.00
_cell.angle_gamma   90.00
#
_symmetry.space_group_name_H-M   'P 1'
#
loop_
_entity.id
_entity.type
_entity.pdbx_description
1 polymer ?
#
loop_
_entity_poly.entity_id
_entity_poly.type
_entity_poly.pdbx_seq_one_letter_code
_entity_poly.pdbx_strand_id
1 'polypeptide(L)'
;FSVAAFSRHAADDYGAKPVLLMPTCKKGSWQSSAQQSQKLMQAWKLSPFGEAKHGPLKEVASDGDGRRRAALYLVLMHKHLYEFLSNLPGLNLYTGEDGITMCFDPKHLFKRICTLLCSLKGILVNGVIINKTLVAQWLEKIPGHDCIHALLQPKDSQDVGCCALLRSCAIWIHLTYPRSRETPTVLSEKCLLDPFINPTISLSEEMIQLVKFAHMACALFIKHDGDFSHQLFGDIQCMIKSFISKIAHSKVLNPSLKVFLCLLGDDIPEILFGRSRMKGGHSPNHAVDELHQRFLSALRMDKIFRKYPYLERRARHLRLIRNRDVDHLSPRNWGWRPYHRVV
;
A
#
# COMPACT_ATOMS: atom_id res chain seq x y z
N PHE A 1 -8.68 16.67 -8.93
CA PHE A 1 -8.86 17.14 -7.54
C PHE A 1 -7.87 16.46 -6.61
N SER A 2 -7.53 17.09 -5.48
CA SER A 2 -6.89 16.44 -4.33
C SER A 2 -7.94 16.17 -3.27
N VAL A 3 -7.84 15.02 -2.61
CA VAL A 3 -8.64 14.70 -1.42
C VAL A 3 -7.69 14.28 -0.31
N ALA A 4 -7.94 14.76 0.89
CA ALA A 4 -7.40 14.15 2.09
C ALA A 4 -8.56 13.62 2.93
N ALA A 5 -8.36 12.44 3.51
CA ALA A 5 -9.34 11.79 4.36
C ALA A 5 -8.65 11.18 5.57
N PHE A 6 -9.37 11.14 6.68
CA PHE A 6 -8.98 10.31 7.82
C PHE A 6 -9.67 8.96 7.73
N SER A 7 -8.97 7.92 8.14
CA SER A 7 -9.48 6.56 8.25
C SER A 7 -9.06 5.98 9.59
N ARG A 8 -9.85 5.03 10.09
CA ARG A 8 -9.51 4.30 11.31
C ARG A 8 -8.80 3.01 10.94
N HIS A 9 -7.70 2.71 11.62
CA HIS A 9 -7.05 1.39 11.51
C HIS A 9 -7.79 0.38 12.39
N ALA A 10 -8.89 -0.17 11.90
CA ALA A 10 -9.74 -1.07 12.67
C ALA A 10 -10.51 -2.05 11.77
N ALA A 11 -11.05 -3.11 12.39
CA ALA A 11 -11.89 -4.08 11.69
C ALA A 11 -13.18 -3.44 11.13
N ASP A 12 -13.69 -2.44 11.85
CA ASP A 12 -14.93 -1.74 11.55
C ASP A 12 -14.69 -0.23 11.50
N ASP A 13 -15.56 0.48 10.77
CA ASP A 13 -15.51 1.92 10.59
C ASP A 13 -14.19 2.49 10.01
N TYR A 14 -13.46 1.67 9.25
CA TYR A 14 -12.20 2.07 8.61
C TYR A 14 -12.37 2.92 7.34
N GLY A 15 -13.59 3.08 6.81
CA GLY A 15 -13.77 3.83 5.56
C GLY A 15 -13.42 5.32 5.66
N ALA A 16 -13.14 5.92 4.51
CA ALA A 16 -12.67 7.28 4.36
C ALA A 16 -13.64 8.31 4.98
N LYS A 17 -13.10 9.24 5.77
CA LYS A 17 -13.77 10.48 6.19
C LYS A 17 -13.07 11.66 5.50
N PRO A 18 -13.51 12.07 4.30
CA PRO A 18 -12.88 13.16 3.56
C PRO A 18 -13.02 14.48 4.34
N VAL A 19 -11.92 15.20 4.49
CA VAL A 19 -11.83 16.47 5.24
C VAL A 19 -11.29 17.61 4.40
N LEU A 20 -10.70 17.31 3.24
CA LEU A 20 -10.20 18.28 2.30
C LEU A 20 -10.59 17.86 0.89
N LEU A 21 -11.18 18.78 0.12
CA LEU A 21 -11.40 18.66 -1.31
C LEU A 21 -10.78 19.89 -1.97
N MET A 22 -9.90 19.68 -2.94
CA MET A 22 -9.32 20.77 -3.72
C MET A 22 -9.39 20.47 -5.22
N PRO A 23 -9.59 21.48 -6.08
CA PRO A 23 -9.83 21.26 -7.49
C PRO A 23 -8.68 20.59 -8.25
N THR A 24 -7.44 20.71 -7.78
CA THR A 24 -6.28 20.11 -8.46
C THR A 24 -5.23 19.60 -7.48
N CYS A 25 -4.69 18.43 -7.82
CA CYS A 25 -3.50 17.85 -7.19
C CYS A 25 -2.21 18.25 -7.89
N LYS A 26 -2.30 18.88 -9.07
CA LYS A 26 -1.14 19.19 -9.94
C LYS A 26 -0.76 20.67 -9.95
N LYS A 27 -1.54 21.57 -9.33
CA LYS A 27 -1.12 22.97 -9.11
C LYS A 27 -0.63 23.11 -7.66
N GLY A 28 0.50 23.79 -7.46
CA GLY A 28 1.14 23.97 -6.16
C GLY A 28 2.50 23.27 -6.05
N SER A 29 3.33 23.75 -5.14
CA SER A 29 4.67 23.20 -4.88
C SER A 29 4.62 22.11 -3.81
N TRP A 30 5.73 21.36 -3.64
CA TRP A 30 5.84 20.38 -2.56
C TRP A 30 5.75 21.05 -1.17
N GLN A 31 6.16 22.33 -1.05
CA GLN A 31 5.99 23.12 0.17
C GLN A 31 4.51 23.34 0.50
N SER A 32 3.68 23.65 -0.52
CA SER A 32 2.23 23.78 -0.32
C SER A 32 1.61 22.47 0.14
N SER A 33 2.06 21.33 -0.41
CA SER A 33 1.63 20.00 0.06
C SER A 33 2.07 19.72 1.50
N ALA A 34 3.28 20.12 1.88
CA ALA A 34 3.76 19.97 3.26
C ALA A 34 2.91 20.79 4.25
N GLN A 35 2.61 22.05 3.91
CA GLN A 35 1.74 22.91 4.71
C GLN A 35 0.32 22.32 4.84
N GLN A 36 -0.22 21.73 3.77
CA GLN A 36 -1.53 21.06 3.82
C GLN A 36 -1.51 19.87 4.79
N SER A 37 -0.50 19.00 4.69
CA SER A 37 -0.36 17.87 5.61
C SER A 37 -0.24 18.34 7.06
N GLN A 38 0.60 19.35 7.33
CA GLN A 38 0.75 19.91 8.68
C GLN A 38 -0.57 20.49 9.22
N LYS A 39 -1.29 21.28 8.42
CA LYS A 39 -2.60 21.85 8.80
C LYS A 39 -3.61 20.76 9.14
N LEU A 40 -3.64 19.67 8.36
CA LEU A 40 -4.55 18.55 8.61
C LEU A 40 -4.19 17.80 9.90
N MET A 41 -2.90 17.56 10.16
CA MET A 41 -2.45 16.94 11.41
C MET A 41 -2.76 17.82 12.62
N GLN A 42 -2.54 19.14 12.52
CA GLN A 42 -2.90 20.10 13.58
C GLN A 42 -4.42 20.15 13.79
N ALA A 43 -5.20 20.17 12.71
CA ALA A 43 -6.66 20.14 12.79
C ALA A 43 -7.16 18.85 13.46
N TRP A 44 -6.50 17.71 13.24
CA TRP A 44 -6.79 16.46 13.96
C TRP A 44 -6.56 16.59 15.47
N LYS A 45 -5.46 17.20 15.89
CA LYS A 45 -5.16 17.44 17.31
C LYS A 45 -6.15 18.39 17.98
N LEU A 46 -6.49 19.49 17.29
CA LEU A 46 -7.30 20.57 17.85
C LEU A 46 -8.81 20.28 17.82
N SER A 47 -9.28 19.45 16.90
CA SER A 47 -10.71 19.18 16.73
C SER A 47 -11.25 18.33 17.88
N PRO A 48 -12.42 18.67 18.48
CA PRO A 48 -13.11 17.79 19.42
C PRO A 48 -13.56 16.46 18.78
N PHE A 49 -13.58 16.41 17.44
CA PHE A 49 -13.88 15.21 16.65
C PHE A 49 -12.63 14.56 16.06
N GLY A 50 -11.43 14.97 16.48
CA GLY A 50 -10.18 14.38 16.05
C GLY A 50 -9.61 13.45 17.12
N GLU A 51 -8.41 13.78 17.61
CA GLU A 51 -7.65 12.93 18.51
C GLU A 51 -8.39 12.59 19.82
N ALA A 52 -9.04 13.57 20.44
CA ALA A 52 -9.78 13.37 21.69
C ALA A 52 -10.88 12.30 21.58
N LYS A 53 -11.47 12.12 20.40
CA LYS A 53 -12.57 11.19 20.16
C LYS A 53 -12.12 9.88 19.50
N HIS A 54 -11.12 9.94 18.63
CA HIS A 54 -10.74 8.83 17.76
C HIS A 54 -9.33 8.28 18.03
N GLY A 55 -8.59 8.89 18.93
CA GLY A 55 -7.22 8.51 19.27
C GLY A 55 -6.17 9.16 18.37
N PRO A 56 -4.89 8.86 18.64
CA PRO A 56 -3.78 9.55 18.01
C PRO A 56 -3.67 9.24 16.52
N LEU A 57 -3.29 10.24 15.73
CA LEU A 57 -2.85 10.01 14.36
C LEU A 57 -1.48 9.34 14.40
N LYS A 58 -1.31 8.22 13.69
CA LYS A 58 -0.06 7.45 13.70
C LYS A 58 0.59 7.24 12.33
N GLU A 59 -0.09 7.61 11.25
CA GLU A 59 0.41 7.44 9.90
C GLU A 59 -0.22 8.46 8.94
N VAL A 60 0.55 8.90 7.95
CA VAL A 60 0.07 9.64 6.78
C VAL A 60 0.47 8.89 5.52
N ALA A 61 -0.51 8.55 4.68
CA ALA A 61 -0.30 7.77 3.47
C ALA A 61 -0.41 8.61 2.18
N SER A 62 0.27 8.15 1.12
CA SER A 62 0.16 8.72 -0.23
C SER A 62 0.45 7.67 -1.31
N ASP A 63 -0.16 7.88 -2.48
CA ASP A 63 0.18 7.25 -3.77
C ASP A 63 1.64 7.42 -4.21
N GLY A 64 2.43 8.28 -3.55
CA GLY A 64 3.83 8.51 -3.85
C GLY A 64 4.05 9.35 -5.11
N ASP A 65 3.13 10.27 -5.44
CA ASP A 65 3.46 11.35 -6.37
C ASP A 65 4.72 12.10 -5.90
N GLY A 66 5.57 12.54 -6.84
CA GLY A 66 6.85 13.19 -6.53
C GLY A 66 6.75 14.36 -5.56
N ARG A 67 5.70 15.18 -5.68
CA ARG A 67 5.52 16.36 -4.81
C ARG A 67 5.05 15.96 -3.42
N ARG A 68 4.12 15.00 -3.34
CA ARG A 68 3.62 14.46 -2.07
C ARG A 68 4.72 13.71 -1.33
N ARG A 69 5.53 12.92 -2.03
CA ARG A 69 6.72 12.28 -1.47
C ARG A 69 7.63 13.31 -0.81
N ALA A 70 8.09 14.31 -1.56
CA ALA A 70 8.97 15.35 -1.02
C ALA A 70 8.36 16.07 0.20
N ALA A 71 7.06 16.37 0.14
CA ALA A 71 6.33 16.96 1.26
C ALA A 71 6.30 16.07 2.51
N LEU A 72 6.04 14.76 2.36
CA LEU A 72 5.99 13.83 3.48
C LEU A 72 7.38 13.60 4.08
N TYR A 73 8.45 13.55 3.28
CA TYR A 73 9.81 13.51 3.81
C TYR A 73 10.13 14.75 4.66
N LEU A 74 9.79 15.95 4.20
CA LEU A 74 9.97 17.17 4.98
C LEU A 74 9.21 17.12 6.32
N VAL A 75 7.96 16.65 6.28
CA VAL A 75 7.05 16.73 7.42
C VAL A 75 7.22 15.57 8.41
N LEU A 76 7.68 14.40 7.96
CA LEU A 76 7.63 13.14 8.74
C LEU A 76 8.97 12.42 8.87
N MET A 77 10.09 13.05 8.52
CA MET A 77 11.44 12.51 8.72
C MET A 77 12.35 13.52 9.44
N HIS A 78 11.93 14.01 10.61
CA HIS A 78 12.68 15.05 11.34
C HIS A 78 12.84 14.83 12.85
N LYS A 79 12.10 13.90 13.47
CA LYS A 79 12.29 13.50 14.88
C LYS A 79 12.75 12.05 14.96
N HIS A 80 13.56 11.69 15.95
CA HIS A 80 13.91 10.28 16.18
C HIS A 80 12.86 9.58 17.03
N LEU A 81 12.45 8.37 16.62
CA LEU A 81 11.62 7.47 17.40
C LEU A 81 12.49 6.70 18.40
N TYR A 82 12.22 6.89 19.70
CA TYR A 82 12.95 6.25 20.80
C TYR A 82 12.18 5.12 21.51
N GLU A 83 11.01 4.73 21.00
CA GLU A 83 10.20 3.66 21.61
C GLU A 83 10.82 2.27 21.34
N PHE A 84 10.03 1.19 21.50
CA PHE A 84 10.36 -0.23 21.28
C PHE A 84 11.18 -0.56 20.02
N LEU A 85 11.25 0.37 19.06
CA LEU A 85 11.94 0.23 17.80
C LEU A 85 13.40 0.71 17.83
N SER A 86 13.86 1.41 18.87
CA SER A 86 15.19 2.02 18.94
C SER A 86 16.35 1.03 18.80
N ASN A 87 16.13 -0.21 19.22
CA ASN A 87 17.15 -1.26 19.24
C ASN A 87 17.16 -2.12 17.97
N LEU A 88 16.36 -1.78 16.95
CA LEU A 88 16.28 -2.55 15.71
C LEU A 88 17.37 -2.09 14.73
N PRO A 89 18.41 -2.91 14.47
CA PRO A 89 19.52 -2.49 13.62
C PRO A 89 19.05 -2.25 12.18
N GLY A 90 19.48 -1.13 11.61
CA GLY A 90 19.17 -0.76 10.22
C GLY A 90 17.76 -0.21 9.99
N LEU A 91 16.89 -0.19 11.01
CA LEU A 91 15.61 0.51 10.90
C LEU A 91 15.84 2.01 10.93
N ASN A 92 15.37 2.71 9.91
CA ASN A 92 15.31 4.17 9.94
C ASN A 92 14.39 4.61 11.10
N LEU A 93 14.91 5.36 12.08
CA LEU A 93 14.14 5.82 13.24
C LEU A 93 13.49 7.20 13.06
N TYR A 94 13.67 7.90 11.93
CA TYR A 94 13.13 9.25 11.72
C TYR A 94 11.62 9.27 11.49
N THR A 95 10.85 9.97 12.31
CA THR A 95 9.41 10.13 12.21
C THR A 95 9.02 11.61 12.22
N GLY A 96 7.73 11.89 12.10
CA GLY A 96 7.17 13.19 12.42
C GLY A 96 6.98 13.37 13.93
N GLU A 97 6.22 14.40 14.29
CA GLU A 97 5.78 14.56 15.67
C GLU A 97 4.98 13.35 16.17
N ASP A 98 5.08 13.05 17.47
CA ASP A 98 4.33 11.97 18.14
C ASP A 98 4.48 10.58 17.53
N GLY A 99 5.60 10.36 16.83
CA GLY A 99 5.92 9.10 16.16
C GLY A 99 5.16 8.89 14.84
N ILE A 100 4.52 9.91 14.27
CA ILE A 100 3.77 9.75 13.02
C ILE A 100 4.71 9.30 11.89
N THR A 101 4.38 8.17 11.25
CA THR A 101 5.13 7.66 10.09
C THR A 101 4.50 8.10 8.77
N MET A 102 5.31 8.15 7.72
CA MET A 102 4.77 8.20 6.36
C MET A 102 4.67 6.80 5.78
N CYS A 103 3.65 6.58 4.95
CA CYS A 103 3.48 5.35 4.21
C CYS A 103 3.24 5.63 2.72
N PHE A 104 3.85 4.82 1.86
CA PHE A 104 3.49 4.78 0.45
C PHE A 104 2.66 3.52 0.20
N ASP A 105 1.59 3.68 -0.58
CA ASP A 105 0.62 2.62 -0.78
C ASP A 105 1.26 1.37 -1.42
N PRO A 106 1.14 0.19 -0.80
CA PRO A 106 1.72 -1.05 -1.30
C PRO A 106 1.29 -1.39 -2.73
N LYS A 107 0.02 -1.16 -3.10
CA LYS A 107 -0.47 -1.44 -4.46
C LYS A 107 0.22 -0.55 -5.48
N HIS A 108 0.44 0.72 -5.17
CA HIS A 108 1.22 1.63 -6.03
C HIS A 108 2.69 1.21 -6.13
N LEU A 109 3.28 0.69 -5.06
CA LEU A 109 4.65 0.14 -5.09
C LEU A 109 4.74 -1.12 -5.96
N PHE A 110 3.78 -2.04 -5.85
CA PHE A 110 3.74 -3.24 -6.71
C PHE A 110 3.58 -2.86 -8.18
N LYS A 111 2.72 -1.89 -8.48
CA LYS A 111 2.58 -1.34 -9.84
C LYS A 111 3.89 -0.77 -10.38
N ARG A 112 4.66 -0.06 -9.56
CA ARG A 112 5.98 0.46 -9.96
C ARG A 112 6.99 -0.66 -10.22
N ILE A 113 7.05 -1.68 -9.37
CA ILE A 113 7.92 -2.85 -9.60
C ILE A 113 7.54 -3.51 -10.94
N CYS A 114 6.26 -3.78 -11.16
CA CYS A 114 5.78 -4.36 -12.42
C CYS A 114 6.09 -3.48 -13.63
N THR A 115 5.93 -2.17 -13.50
CA THR A 115 6.26 -1.23 -14.57
C THR A 115 7.74 -1.30 -14.95
N LEU A 116 8.63 -1.40 -13.95
CA LEU A 116 10.07 -1.58 -14.19
C LEU A 116 10.37 -2.93 -14.85
N LEU A 117 9.77 -4.01 -14.36
CA LEU A 117 9.91 -5.36 -14.95
C LEU A 117 9.43 -5.41 -16.40
N CYS A 118 8.34 -4.69 -16.72
CA CYS A 118 7.79 -4.60 -18.08
C CYS A 118 8.48 -3.53 -18.95
N SER A 119 9.46 -2.81 -18.41
CA SER A 119 10.24 -1.82 -19.18
C SER A 119 11.42 -2.48 -19.90
N LEU A 120 12.00 -1.76 -20.87
CA LEU A 120 13.25 -2.18 -21.52
C LEU A 120 14.45 -2.09 -20.56
N LYS A 121 14.44 -1.13 -19.63
CA LYS A 121 15.51 -0.95 -18.63
C LYS A 121 15.56 -2.11 -17.63
N GLY A 122 14.39 -2.62 -17.23
CA GLY A 122 14.30 -3.69 -16.25
C GLY A 122 14.73 -3.29 -14.84
N ILE A 123 15.05 -4.29 -14.03
CA ILE A 123 15.64 -4.17 -12.70
C ILE A 123 16.91 -5.03 -12.66
N LEU A 124 18.04 -4.45 -12.26
CA LEU A 124 19.27 -5.20 -12.04
C LEU A 124 19.19 -5.97 -10.72
N VAL A 125 19.26 -7.30 -10.79
CA VAL A 125 19.28 -8.16 -9.61
C VAL A 125 20.40 -9.17 -9.75
N ASN A 126 21.38 -9.06 -8.85
CA ASN A 126 22.57 -9.91 -8.80
C ASN A 126 23.31 -10.05 -10.15
N GLY A 127 23.45 -8.95 -10.90
CA GLY A 127 24.11 -8.96 -12.21
C GLY A 127 23.21 -9.37 -13.38
N VAL A 128 21.97 -9.79 -13.11
CA VAL A 128 20.97 -10.13 -14.14
C VAL A 128 19.98 -8.98 -14.28
N ILE A 129 19.85 -8.44 -15.49
CA ILE A 129 18.82 -7.45 -15.80
C ILE A 129 17.51 -8.18 -16.07
N ILE A 130 16.53 -7.98 -15.19
CA ILE A 130 15.20 -8.55 -15.33
C ILE A 130 14.31 -7.52 -15.98
N ASN A 131 14.01 -7.75 -17.26
CA ASN A 131 13.23 -6.86 -18.11
C ASN A 131 12.10 -7.64 -18.80
N LYS A 132 11.33 -6.93 -19.62
CA LYS A 132 10.14 -7.48 -20.29
C LYS A 132 10.44 -8.76 -21.08
N THR A 133 11.58 -8.80 -21.76
CA THR A 133 11.99 -9.94 -22.58
C THR A 133 12.27 -11.17 -21.73
N LEU A 134 13.04 -11.02 -20.65
CA LEU A 134 13.34 -12.12 -19.75
C LEU A 134 12.08 -12.62 -19.03
N VAL A 135 11.21 -11.70 -18.59
CA VAL A 135 9.94 -12.05 -17.96
C VAL A 135 9.01 -12.77 -18.94
N ALA A 136 8.97 -12.39 -20.22
CA ALA A 136 8.21 -13.12 -21.24
C ALA A 136 8.68 -14.56 -21.37
N GLN A 137 10.00 -14.78 -21.48
CA GLN A 137 10.59 -16.11 -21.55
C GLN A 137 10.29 -16.96 -20.30
N TRP A 138 10.20 -16.33 -19.13
CA TRP A 138 9.81 -17.01 -17.89
C TRP A 138 8.34 -17.42 -17.93
N LEU A 139 7.45 -16.51 -18.33
CA LEU A 139 6.01 -16.76 -18.38
C LEU A 139 5.64 -17.82 -19.42
N GLU A 140 6.33 -17.89 -20.57
CA GLU A 140 6.14 -18.93 -21.60
C GLU A 140 6.38 -20.34 -21.07
N LYS A 141 7.23 -20.48 -20.05
CA LYS A 141 7.60 -21.78 -19.48
C LYS A 141 6.72 -22.18 -18.29
N ILE A 142 5.82 -21.31 -17.82
CA ILE A 142 4.85 -21.65 -16.77
C ILE A 142 3.58 -22.20 -17.43
N PRO A 143 3.17 -23.45 -17.14
CA PRO A 143 1.92 -24.00 -17.66
C PRO A 143 0.69 -23.19 -17.22
N GLY A 144 -0.27 -22.96 -18.13
CA GLY A 144 -1.57 -22.35 -17.82
C GLY A 144 -1.66 -20.82 -17.91
N HIS A 145 -0.67 -20.16 -18.53
CA HIS A 145 -0.76 -18.73 -18.84
C HIS A 145 -1.23 -18.49 -20.29
N ASP A 146 -2.54 -18.51 -20.52
CA ASP A 146 -3.13 -18.34 -21.87
C ASP A 146 -2.98 -16.92 -22.46
N CYS A 147 -2.53 -15.93 -21.67
CA CYS A 147 -2.46 -14.54 -22.12
C CYS A 147 -1.29 -13.76 -21.50
N ILE A 148 -0.05 -14.20 -21.81
CA ILE A 148 1.21 -13.52 -21.43
C ILE A 148 1.19 -12.05 -21.86
N HIS A 149 0.68 -11.77 -23.06
CA HIS A 149 0.54 -10.41 -23.58
C HIS A 149 -0.31 -9.50 -22.68
N ALA A 150 -1.39 -10.01 -22.07
CA ALA A 150 -2.23 -9.20 -21.18
C ALA A 150 -1.53 -8.85 -19.85
N LEU A 151 -0.55 -9.66 -19.40
CA LEU A 151 0.24 -9.38 -18.20
C LEU A 151 1.39 -8.40 -18.47
N LEU A 152 2.02 -8.49 -19.64
CA LEU A 152 3.18 -7.67 -20.03
C LEU A 152 2.82 -6.36 -20.74
N GLN A 153 1.59 -6.26 -21.23
CA GLN A 153 1.04 -5.08 -21.91
C GLN A 153 -0.37 -4.82 -21.40
N PRO A 154 -0.52 -4.41 -20.14
CA PRO A 154 -1.84 -4.08 -19.62
C PRO A 154 -2.40 -2.91 -20.43
N LYS A 155 -3.65 -3.03 -20.90
CA LYS A 155 -4.33 -1.97 -21.66
C LYS A 155 -4.46 -0.67 -20.87
N ASP A 156 -4.49 -0.80 -19.54
CA ASP A 156 -4.42 0.30 -18.60
C ASP A 156 -3.24 0.08 -17.66
N SER A 157 -2.33 1.06 -17.55
CA SER A 157 -1.26 1.07 -16.56
C SER A 157 -1.74 0.95 -15.11
N GLN A 158 -3.03 1.17 -14.87
CA GLN A 158 -3.70 1.02 -13.58
C GLN A 158 -4.28 -0.39 -13.35
N ASP A 159 -4.29 -1.27 -14.37
CA ASP A 159 -4.92 -2.59 -14.31
C ASP A 159 -4.14 -3.57 -13.42
N VAL A 160 -4.89 -4.37 -12.67
CA VAL A 160 -4.45 -5.06 -11.45
C VAL A 160 -3.72 -6.39 -11.74
N GLY A 161 -3.21 -6.54 -12.96
CA GLY A 161 -2.36 -7.67 -13.37
C GLY A 161 -1.02 -7.75 -12.63
N CYS A 162 -0.68 -6.74 -11.83
CA CYS A 162 0.60 -6.63 -11.13
C CYS A 162 0.84 -7.76 -10.12
N CYS A 163 -0.14 -8.08 -9.26
CA CYS A 163 0.02 -9.16 -8.28
C CYS A 163 0.16 -10.52 -8.97
N ALA A 164 -0.58 -10.73 -10.06
CA ALA A 164 -0.48 -11.94 -10.87
C ALA A 164 0.91 -12.06 -11.54
N LEU A 165 1.42 -10.96 -12.11
CA LEU A 165 2.75 -10.93 -12.73
C LEU A 165 3.86 -11.25 -11.74
N LEU A 166 3.87 -10.59 -10.58
CA LEU A 166 4.90 -10.80 -9.56
C LEU A 166 4.83 -12.22 -9.00
N ARG A 167 3.62 -12.76 -8.79
CA ARG A 167 3.44 -14.14 -8.34
C ARG A 167 3.96 -15.15 -9.37
N SER A 168 3.69 -14.93 -10.67
CA SER A 168 4.21 -15.79 -11.72
C SER A 168 5.74 -15.74 -11.82
N CYS A 169 6.33 -14.55 -11.70
CA CYS A 169 7.80 -14.40 -11.62
C CYS A 169 8.35 -15.19 -10.43
N ALA A 170 7.72 -15.08 -9.26
CA ALA A 170 8.12 -15.80 -8.06
C ALA A 170 8.06 -17.33 -8.22
N ILE A 171 6.98 -17.84 -8.80
CA ILE A 171 6.83 -19.28 -9.10
C ILE A 171 7.96 -19.75 -10.03
N TRP A 172 8.19 -19.03 -11.12
CA TRP A 172 9.20 -19.42 -12.10
C TRP A 172 10.62 -19.44 -11.52
N ILE A 173 11.01 -18.40 -10.79
CA ILE A 173 12.35 -18.33 -10.18
C ILE A 173 12.53 -19.48 -9.18
N HIS A 174 11.51 -19.81 -8.40
CA HIS A 174 11.54 -20.93 -7.46
C HIS A 174 11.70 -22.29 -8.17
N LEU A 175 10.98 -22.52 -9.28
CA LEU A 175 11.08 -23.75 -10.07
C LEU A 175 12.46 -23.89 -10.75
N THR A 176 12.99 -22.80 -11.28
CA THR A 176 14.23 -22.81 -12.08
C THR A 176 15.47 -22.88 -11.20
N TYR A 177 15.42 -22.33 -9.99
CA TYR A 177 16.58 -22.16 -9.14
C TYR A 177 16.27 -22.50 -7.67
N PRO A 178 15.87 -23.74 -7.36
CA PRO A 178 15.39 -24.11 -6.03
C PRO A 178 16.45 -23.99 -4.92
N ARG A 179 17.74 -23.85 -5.26
CA ARG A 179 18.87 -23.90 -4.29
C ARG A 179 20.07 -22.99 -4.61
N SER A 180 19.98 -22.07 -5.58
CA SER A 180 21.13 -21.24 -5.94
C SER A 180 21.29 -20.06 -4.97
N ARG A 181 22.52 -19.77 -4.51
CA ARG A 181 22.85 -18.55 -3.76
C ARG A 181 22.91 -17.30 -4.66
N GLU A 182 22.85 -17.48 -5.97
CA GLU A 182 23.08 -16.45 -6.99
C GLU A 182 21.79 -15.96 -7.67
N THR A 183 20.64 -16.41 -7.19
CA THR A 183 19.35 -16.13 -7.82
C THR A 183 18.88 -14.70 -7.58
N PRO A 184 17.95 -14.18 -8.42
CA PRO A 184 17.16 -12.98 -8.12
C PRO A 184 16.15 -13.24 -7.00
N THR A 185 16.62 -13.69 -5.83
CA THR A 185 15.78 -14.17 -4.74
C THR A 185 14.80 -13.09 -4.29
N VAL A 186 15.22 -11.83 -4.36
CA VAL A 186 14.45 -10.66 -3.93
C VAL A 186 13.16 -10.46 -4.73
N LEU A 187 13.16 -10.70 -6.04
CA LEU A 187 11.93 -10.66 -6.86
C LEU A 187 11.16 -11.97 -6.79
N SER A 188 11.83 -13.07 -6.42
CA SER A 188 11.19 -14.37 -6.25
C SER A 188 10.47 -14.55 -4.93
N GLU A 189 10.73 -13.65 -3.97
CA GLU A 189 10.34 -13.94 -2.62
C GLU A 189 8.91 -13.50 -2.33
N LYS A 190 8.09 -14.51 -2.05
CA LYS A 190 6.77 -14.43 -1.40
C LYS A 190 6.71 -13.38 -0.29
N CYS A 191 7.84 -13.12 0.36
CA CYS A 191 8.00 -12.16 1.45
C CYS A 191 7.47 -10.74 1.19
N LEU A 192 7.44 -10.24 -0.06
CA LEU A 192 6.82 -8.93 -0.33
C LEU A 192 5.30 -9.03 -0.50
N LEU A 193 4.81 -10.03 -1.24
CA LEU A 193 3.41 -10.10 -1.66
C LEU A 193 2.53 -10.83 -0.67
N ASP A 194 2.95 -12.01 -0.20
CA ASP A 194 2.17 -12.89 0.67
C ASP A 194 1.60 -12.16 1.88
N PRO A 195 2.33 -11.23 2.55
CA PRO A 195 1.76 -10.43 3.64
C PRO A 195 0.49 -9.66 3.27
N PHE A 196 0.37 -9.19 2.03
CA PHE A 196 -0.78 -8.41 1.58
C PHE A 196 -1.89 -9.27 0.99
N ILE A 197 -1.57 -10.48 0.53
CA ILE A 197 -2.46 -11.28 -0.31
C ILE A 197 -2.94 -12.56 0.35
N ASN A 198 -2.21 -13.04 1.36
CA ASN A 198 -2.48 -14.32 2.00
C ASN A 198 -3.08 -14.10 3.40
N PRO A 199 -4.41 -14.15 3.56
CA PRO A 199 -5.05 -13.93 4.85
C PRO A 199 -4.84 -15.10 5.84
N THR A 200 -4.10 -16.15 5.47
CA THR A 200 -3.87 -17.32 6.34
C THR A 200 -2.64 -17.19 7.23
N ILE A 201 -1.73 -16.25 6.93
CA ILE A 201 -0.52 -16.05 7.73
C ILE A 201 -0.80 -15.12 8.92
N SER A 202 -0.06 -15.29 10.00
CA SER A 202 -0.17 -14.48 11.22
C SER A 202 0.49 -13.10 11.08
N LEU A 203 0.15 -12.17 11.98
CA LEU A 203 0.77 -10.84 12.01
C LEU A 203 2.31 -10.90 12.21
N SER A 204 2.78 -11.87 12.99
CA SER A 204 4.22 -12.08 13.18
C SER A 204 4.90 -12.56 11.90
N GLU A 205 4.27 -13.48 11.17
CA GLU A 205 4.77 -13.95 9.88
C GLU A 205 4.74 -12.86 8.81
N GLU A 206 3.69 -12.02 8.77
CA GLU A 206 3.64 -10.82 7.92
C GLU A 206 4.84 -9.92 8.18
N MET A 207 5.15 -9.63 9.45
CA MET A 207 6.28 -8.80 9.84
C MET A 207 7.62 -9.43 9.47
N ILE A 208 7.84 -10.71 9.79
CA ILE A 208 9.08 -11.44 9.47
C ILE A 208 9.35 -11.40 7.96
N GLN A 209 8.31 -11.65 7.16
CA GLN A 209 8.41 -11.64 5.71
C GLN A 209 8.78 -10.25 5.17
N LEU A 210 8.10 -9.20 5.62
CA LEU A 210 8.42 -7.84 5.18
C LEU A 210 9.80 -7.38 5.63
N VAL A 211 10.22 -7.70 6.85
CA VAL A 211 11.57 -7.38 7.35
C VAL A 211 12.63 -8.12 6.54
N LYS A 212 12.42 -9.41 6.23
CA LYS A 212 13.32 -10.18 5.36
C LYS A 212 13.44 -9.51 3.99
N PHE A 213 12.32 -9.09 3.41
CA PHE A 213 12.32 -8.36 2.15
C PHE A 213 13.07 -7.02 2.24
N ALA A 214 12.90 -6.26 3.34
CA ALA A 214 13.60 -5.01 3.57
C ALA A 214 15.13 -5.18 3.56
N HIS A 215 15.65 -6.20 4.26
CA HIS A 215 17.08 -6.49 4.29
C HIS A 215 17.62 -6.89 2.91
N MET A 216 16.88 -7.72 2.18
CA MET A 216 17.24 -8.11 0.82
C MET A 216 17.25 -6.93 -0.15
N ALA A 217 16.23 -6.08 -0.11
CA ALA A 217 16.17 -4.86 -0.92
C ALA A 217 17.34 -3.93 -0.58
N CYS A 218 17.71 -3.83 0.70
CA CYS A 218 18.88 -3.06 1.15
C CYS A 218 20.20 -3.64 0.61
N ALA A 219 20.38 -4.96 0.68
CA ALA A 219 21.56 -5.63 0.12
C ALA A 219 21.70 -5.40 -1.39
N LEU A 220 20.59 -5.45 -2.14
CA LEU A 220 20.59 -5.11 -3.56
C LEU A 220 20.91 -3.65 -3.82
N PHE A 221 20.30 -2.74 -3.05
CA PHE A 221 20.55 -1.32 -3.16
C PHE A 221 22.01 -0.97 -2.89
N ILE A 222 22.64 -1.56 -1.87
CA ILE A 222 24.06 -1.36 -1.58
C ILE A 222 24.94 -1.95 -2.71
N LYS A 223 24.56 -3.12 -3.25
CA LYS A 223 25.36 -3.81 -4.27
C LYS A 223 25.34 -3.11 -5.62
N HIS A 224 24.21 -2.55 -6.02
CA HIS A 224 23.98 -2.01 -7.36
C HIS A 224 23.79 -0.48 -7.38
N ASP A 225 23.77 0.15 -6.21
CA ASP A 225 23.60 1.59 -6.01
C ASP A 225 22.46 2.17 -6.90
N GLY A 226 22.78 3.11 -7.79
CA GLY A 226 21.79 3.81 -8.62
C GLY A 226 21.06 2.95 -9.65
N ASP A 227 21.54 1.74 -9.95
CA ASP A 227 20.84 0.81 -10.84
C ASP A 227 19.61 0.16 -10.15
N PHE A 228 19.55 0.20 -8.81
CA PHE A 228 18.35 -0.09 -8.04
C PHE A 228 17.66 1.22 -7.68
N SER A 229 16.47 1.47 -8.27
CA SER A 229 15.74 2.75 -8.13
C SER A 229 15.70 3.28 -6.68
N HIS A 230 16.45 4.36 -6.41
CA HIS A 230 16.54 5.00 -5.09
C HIS A 230 15.16 5.34 -4.51
N GLN A 231 14.26 5.84 -5.37
CA GLN A 231 12.91 6.22 -4.97
C GLN A 231 12.08 4.99 -4.58
N LEU A 232 12.13 3.94 -5.39
CA LEU A 232 11.41 2.70 -5.10
C LEU A 232 11.92 2.06 -3.81
N PHE A 233 13.24 2.01 -3.63
CA PHE A 233 13.87 1.54 -2.40
C PHE A 233 13.37 2.33 -1.18
N GLY A 234 13.49 3.67 -1.22
CA GLY A 234 13.07 4.53 -0.12
C GLY A 234 11.59 4.37 0.21
N ASP A 235 10.73 4.29 -0.81
CA ASP A 235 9.30 4.14 -0.60
C ASP A 235 8.92 2.76 0.00
N ILE A 236 9.59 1.68 -0.44
CA ILE A 236 9.45 0.33 0.13
C ILE A 236 9.86 0.33 1.61
N GLN A 237 11.01 0.92 1.94
CA GLN A 237 11.48 1.00 3.32
C GLN A 237 10.52 1.81 4.20
N CYS A 238 9.94 2.90 3.68
CA CYS A 238 8.93 3.68 4.40
C CYS A 238 7.66 2.88 4.64
N MET A 239 7.16 2.16 3.64
CA MET A 239 5.98 1.30 3.75
C MET A 239 6.17 0.21 4.82
N ILE A 240 7.30 -0.49 4.81
CA ILE A 240 7.62 -1.54 5.79
C ILE A 240 7.80 -0.95 7.20
N LYS A 241 8.53 0.16 7.30
CA LYS A 241 8.68 0.90 8.58
C LYS A 241 7.34 1.33 9.15
N SER A 242 6.42 1.84 8.31
CA SER A 242 5.11 2.29 8.78
C SER A 242 4.32 1.14 9.37
N PHE A 243 4.39 -0.05 8.76
CA PHE A 243 3.77 -1.25 9.30
C PHE A 243 4.36 -1.66 10.66
N ILE A 244 5.69 -1.74 10.77
CA ILE A 244 6.37 -2.08 12.04
C ILE A 244 6.02 -1.07 13.13
N SER A 245 6.03 0.22 12.79
CA SER A 245 5.68 1.30 13.71
C SER A 245 4.21 1.22 14.13
N LYS A 246 3.30 0.83 13.23
CA LYS A 246 1.89 0.57 13.57
C LYS A 246 1.76 -0.51 14.64
N ILE A 247 2.48 -1.62 14.48
CA ILE A 247 2.49 -2.72 15.45
C ILE A 247 2.98 -2.21 16.80
N ALA A 248 4.12 -1.51 16.84
CA ALA A 248 4.66 -0.94 18.07
C ALA A 248 3.70 0.04 18.74
N HIS A 249 3.14 0.99 17.99
CA HIS A 249 2.15 1.92 18.52
C HIS A 249 0.89 1.21 19.03
N SER A 250 0.43 0.16 18.36
CA SER A 250 -0.69 -0.66 18.86
C SER A 250 -0.32 -1.41 20.15
N LYS A 251 0.91 -1.93 20.31
CA LYS A 251 1.39 -2.50 21.58
C LYS A 251 1.30 -1.49 22.71
N VAL A 252 1.82 -0.28 22.49
CA VAL A 252 1.82 0.82 23.48
C VAL A 252 0.39 1.20 23.85
N LEU A 253 -0.47 1.38 22.84
CA LEU A 253 -1.81 1.91 23.03
C LEU A 253 -2.75 0.89 23.70
N ASN A 254 -2.81 -0.33 23.17
CA ASN A 254 -3.57 -1.45 23.72
C ASN A 254 -3.19 -2.75 22.96
N PRO A 255 -2.48 -3.71 23.59
CA PRO A 255 -2.07 -4.98 22.98
C PRO A 255 -3.21 -5.83 22.39
N SER A 256 -4.45 -5.60 22.83
CA SER A 256 -5.64 -6.31 22.30
C SER A 256 -6.11 -5.78 20.95
N LEU A 257 -5.58 -4.63 20.49
CA LEU A 257 -5.89 -4.10 19.17
C LEU A 257 -5.40 -5.04 18.07
N LYS A 258 -6.14 -5.03 16.96
CA LYS A 258 -5.76 -5.76 15.75
C LYS A 258 -5.08 -4.80 14.78
N VAL A 259 -4.04 -5.28 14.12
CA VAL A 259 -3.34 -4.55 13.05
C VAL A 259 -3.63 -5.25 11.74
N PHE A 260 -4.09 -4.50 10.74
CA PHE A 260 -4.42 -5.01 9.41
C PHE A 260 -3.51 -4.39 8.36
N LEU A 261 -2.66 -5.19 7.72
CA LEU A 261 -1.77 -4.71 6.67
C LEU A 261 -2.54 -4.23 5.43
N CYS A 262 -3.71 -4.81 5.14
CA CYS A 262 -4.58 -4.38 4.02
C CYS A 262 -5.17 -2.97 4.17
N LEU A 263 -5.05 -2.32 5.34
CA LEU A 263 -5.45 -0.92 5.55
C LEU A 263 -4.29 0.07 5.41
N LEU A 264 -3.09 -0.42 5.12
CA LEU A 264 -1.91 0.41 4.91
C LEU A 264 -1.98 1.12 3.55
N GLY A 265 -1.64 2.40 3.50
CA GLY A 265 -1.66 3.16 2.24
C GLY A 265 -2.90 4.05 2.05
N ASP A 266 -3.22 4.37 0.81
CA ASP A 266 -4.27 5.32 0.41
C ASP A 266 -5.41 4.72 -0.42
N ASP A 267 -5.50 3.38 -0.46
CA ASP A 267 -6.61 2.63 -1.08
C ASP A 267 -8.00 2.98 -0.53
N ILE A 268 -8.10 3.37 0.75
CA ILE A 268 -9.38 3.70 1.40
C ILE A 268 -10.08 4.91 0.71
N PRO A 269 -9.39 6.04 0.47
CA PRO A 269 -9.84 7.08 -0.45
C PRO A 269 -10.16 6.60 -1.88
N GLU A 270 -9.40 5.65 -2.43
CA GLU A 270 -9.66 5.12 -3.78
C GLU A 270 -11.01 4.40 -3.90
N ILE A 271 -11.38 3.62 -2.87
CA ILE A 271 -12.71 2.99 -2.79
C ILE A 271 -13.81 4.04 -2.79
N LEU A 272 -13.62 5.15 -2.07
CA LEU A 272 -14.57 6.27 -2.06
C LEU A 272 -14.69 6.91 -3.47
N PHE A 273 -13.58 7.11 -4.17
CA PHE A 273 -13.60 7.59 -5.56
C PHE A 273 -14.33 6.62 -6.49
N GLY A 274 -14.08 5.31 -6.38
CA GLY A 274 -14.79 4.31 -7.18
C GLY A 274 -16.30 4.41 -6.99
N ARG A 275 -16.76 4.52 -5.74
CA ARG A 275 -18.18 4.67 -5.41
C ARG A 275 -18.79 5.98 -5.88
N SER A 276 -18.06 7.09 -5.81
CA SER A 276 -18.55 8.37 -6.33
C SER A 276 -18.71 8.33 -7.85
N ARG A 277 -17.78 7.69 -8.57
CA ARG A 277 -17.85 7.53 -10.03
C ARG A 277 -19.02 6.66 -10.45
N MET A 278 -19.26 5.55 -9.75
CA MET A 278 -20.41 4.67 -10.03
C MET A 278 -21.76 5.39 -9.90
N LYS A 279 -21.86 6.41 -9.03
CA LYS A 279 -23.07 7.24 -8.93
C LYS A 279 -23.32 8.11 -10.15
N GLY A 280 -22.29 8.40 -10.92
CA GLY A 280 -22.41 9.24 -12.11
C GLY A 280 -23.08 8.57 -13.30
N GLY A 281 -23.26 7.26 -13.30
CA GLY A 281 -23.75 6.52 -14.45
C GLY A 281 -22.91 6.85 -15.70
N HIS A 282 -23.55 7.52 -16.67
CA HIS A 282 -22.90 7.98 -17.91
C HIS A 282 -21.95 9.18 -17.74
N SER A 283 -21.94 9.85 -16.58
CA SER A 283 -21.01 10.94 -16.25
C SER A 283 -20.09 10.55 -15.07
N PRO A 284 -19.12 9.64 -15.30
CA PRO A 284 -18.19 9.17 -14.27
C PRO A 284 -17.13 10.22 -13.89
N ASN A 285 -16.95 11.26 -14.71
CA ASN A 285 -16.13 12.41 -14.38
C ASN A 285 -16.99 13.50 -13.76
N HIS A 286 -16.44 14.21 -12.76
CA HIS A 286 -17.20 15.16 -11.94
C HIS A 286 -16.40 16.43 -11.78
N ALA A 287 -17.10 17.56 -11.79
CA ALA A 287 -16.57 18.81 -11.30
C ALA A 287 -16.47 18.79 -9.77
N VAL A 288 -15.72 19.74 -9.21
CA VAL A 288 -15.28 19.71 -7.80
C VAL A 288 -16.42 20.10 -6.85
N ASP A 289 -17.29 20.97 -7.33
CA ASP A 289 -18.58 21.33 -6.73
C ASP A 289 -19.51 20.11 -6.59
N GLU A 290 -19.57 19.25 -7.61
CA GLU A 290 -20.37 18.01 -7.54
C GLU A 290 -19.76 16.96 -6.62
N LEU A 291 -18.43 16.97 -6.47
CA LEU A 291 -17.70 15.94 -5.74
C LEU A 291 -18.17 15.84 -4.28
N HIS A 292 -18.48 16.97 -3.65
CA HIS A 292 -19.03 17.01 -2.29
C HIS A 292 -20.33 16.21 -2.18
N GLN A 293 -21.32 16.48 -3.05
CA GLN A 293 -22.61 15.79 -3.02
C GLN A 293 -22.49 14.29 -3.35
N ARG A 294 -21.60 13.95 -4.28
CA ARG A 294 -21.34 12.55 -4.65
C ARG A 294 -20.65 11.79 -3.51
N PHE A 295 -19.74 12.44 -2.79
CA PHE A 295 -19.10 11.87 -1.61
C PHE A 295 -20.07 11.67 -0.46
N LEU A 296 -20.89 12.66 -0.12
CA LEU A 296 -21.95 12.50 0.88
C LEU A 296 -22.86 11.31 0.53
N SER A 297 -23.26 11.21 -0.74
CA SER A 297 -24.06 10.09 -1.23
C SER A 297 -23.33 8.75 -1.11
N ALA A 298 -22.04 8.69 -1.46
CA ALA A 298 -21.22 7.49 -1.34
C ALA A 298 -21.01 7.07 0.12
N LEU A 299 -20.81 8.01 1.04
CA LEU A 299 -20.66 7.76 2.47
C LEU A 299 -21.96 7.24 3.10
N ARG A 300 -23.12 7.81 2.70
CA ARG A 300 -24.43 7.31 3.13
C ARG A 300 -24.66 5.87 2.68
N MET A 301 -24.31 5.54 1.43
CA MET A 301 -24.36 4.17 0.94
C MET A 301 -23.42 3.24 1.70
N ASP A 302 -22.18 3.66 1.97
CA ASP A 302 -21.24 2.84 2.74
C ASP A 302 -21.80 2.52 4.13
N LYS A 303 -22.42 3.52 4.79
CA LYS A 303 -23.10 3.30 6.07
C LYS A 303 -24.24 2.29 5.97
N ILE A 304 -25.04 2.34 4.89
CA ILE A 304 -26.11 1.38 4.62
C ILE A 304 -25.52 -0.02 4.38
N PHE A 305 -24.49 -0.15 3.54
CA PHE A 305 -23.87 -1.45 3.23
C PHE A 305 -23.14 -2.06 4.42
N ARG A 306 -22.56 -1.25 5.31
CA ARG A 306 -22.03 -1.76 6.58
C ARG A 306 -23.13 -2.33 7.47
N LYS A 307 -24.30 -1.68 7.52
CA LYS A 307 -25.45 -2.15 8.31
C LYS A 307 -26.17 -3.34 7.66
N TYR A 308 -26.21 -3.37 6.33
CA TYR A 308 -26.90 -4.39 5.52
C TYR A 308 -25.98 -4.91 4.41
N PRO A 309 -24.98 -5.75 4.73
CA PRO A 309 -23.96 -6.17 3.75
C PRO A 309 -24.51 -6.90 2.51
N TYR A 310 -25.67 -7.54 2.64
CA TYR A 310 -26.34 -8.25 1.54
C TYR A 310 -26.93 -7.32 0.48
N LEU A 311 -27.12 -6.02 0.78
CA LEU A 311 -27.62 -5.03 -0.20
C LEU A 311 -26.53 -4.56 -1.16
N GLU A 312 -25.26 -4.74 -0.81
CA GLU A 312 -24.15 -4.34 -1.67
C GLU A 312 -24.08 -5.32 -2.85
N ARG A 313 -24.54 -4.90 -4.03
CA ARG A 313 -24.26 -5.59 -5.30
C ARG A 313 -22.76 -5.52 -5.57
N ARG A 314 -22.02 -6.48 -5.03
CA ARG A 314 -20.60 -6.67 -5.35
C ARG A 314 -20.50 -7.12 -6.81
N ALA A 315 -19.44 -6.69 -7.51
CA ALA A 315 -19.12 -7.25 -8.82
C ALA A 315 -19.19 -8.78 -8.72
N ARG A 316 -19.88 -9.44 -9.67
CA ARG A 316 -20.21 -10.89 -9.65
C ARG A 316 -19.00 -11.68 -9.15
N HIS A 317 -19.09 -12.15 -7.91
CA HIS A 317 -18.25 -13.16 -7.30
C HIS A 317 -16.76 -13.11 -7.73
N LEU A 318 -16.03 -12.12 -7.21
CA LEU A 318 -14.58 -12.19 -7.01
C LEU A 318 -14.29 -13.37 -6.07
N ARG A 319 -14.21 -14.59 -6.62
CA ARG A 319 -13.77 -15.74 -5.85
C ARG A 319 -12.26 -15.59 -5.74
N LEU A 320 -11.72 -15.55 -4.51
CA LEU A 320 -10.27 -15.62 -4.20
C LEU A 320 -9.52 -16.83 -4.81
N ILE A 321 -10.18 -17.59 -5.69
CA ILE A 321 -9.65 -18.63 -6.56
C ILE A 321 -8.79 -18.02 -7.68
N ARG A 322 -9.08 -16.79 -8.14
CA ARG A 322 -8.32 -16.13 -9.22
C ARG A 322 -7.30 -15.13 -8.67
N ASN A 323 -6.05 -15.24 -9.11
CA ASN A 323 -4.94 -14.34 -8.73
C ASN A 323 -5.21 -12.84 -8.95
N ARG A 324 -6.23 -12.48 -9.74
CA ARG A 324 -6.61 -11.10 -10.06
C ARG A 324 -7.50 -10.46 -8.99
N ASP A 325 -8.15 -11.25 -8.13
CA ASP A 325 -9.21 -10.78 -7.21
C ASP A 325 -8.69 -10.47 -5.79
N VAL A 326 -7.37 -10.54 -5.65
CA VAL A 326 -6.58 -10.43 -4.42
C VAL A 326 -6.43 -8.98 -3.95
N ASP A 327 -6.74 -8.03 -4.81
CA ASP A 327 -6.64 -6.59 -4.60
C ASP A 327 -7.80 -5.97 -3.82
N HIS A 328 -8.87 -6.73 -3.57
CA HIS A 328 -10.06 -6.29 -2.83
C HIS A 328 -10.12 -6.81 -1.39
N LEU A 329 -8.95 -7.15 -0.84
CA LEU A 329 -8.79 -7.61 0.52
C LEU A 329 -9.13 -6.51 1.53
N SER A 330 -9.77 -6.92 2.62
CA SER A 330 -10.26 -6.02 3.67
C SER A 330 -10.16 -6.71 5.04
N PRO A 331 -10.29 -5.99 6.17
CA PRO A 331 -10.10 -6.57 7.51
C PRO A 331 -10.95 -7.82 7.79
N ARG A 332 -12.13 -7.94 7.18
CA ARG A 332 -13.01 -9.12 7.30
C ARG A 332 -12.40 -10.41 6.71
N ASN A 333 -11.49 -10.29 5.76
CA ASN A 333 -10.81 -11.43 5.14
C ASN A 333 -9.77 -12.07 6.09
N TRP A 334 -9.27 -11.30 7.06
CA TRP A 334 -8.41 -11.76 8.16
C TRP A 334 -9.23 -12.30 9.35
N GLY A 335 -10.57 -12.28 9.22
CA GLY A 335 -11.50 -12.62 10.29
C GLY A 335 -11.58 -14.13 10.50
N TRP A 336 -11.02 -14.61 11.62
CA TRP A 336 -11.58 -15.62 12.55
C TRP A 336 -10.54 -16.12 13.56
N ARG A 337 -9.26 -15.75 13.46
CA ARG A 337 -8.20 -16.34 14.30
C ARG A 337 -7.61 -15.38 15.35
N PRO A 338 -7.19 -15.89 16.53
CA PRO A 338 -6.58 -15.10 17.60
C PRO A 338 -5.22 -14.47 17.24
N TYR A 339 -4.63 -14.81 16.09
CA TYR A 339 -3.24 -14.52 15.69
C TYR A 339 -2.98 -13.14 15.02
N HIS A 340 -3.98 -12.26 14.94
CA HIS A 340 -3.78 -10.86 14.53
C HIS A 340 -3.88 -9.86 15.69
N ARG A 341 -3.83 -10.37 16.91
CA ARG A 341 -3.58 -9.54 18.09
C ARG A 341 -2.08 -9.31 18.21
N VAL A 342 -1.74 -8.18 18.78
CA VAL A 342 -0.36 -7.82 18.99
C VAL A 342 0.13 -8.51 20.27
N VAL A 343 0.56 -9.77 20.14
CA VAL A 343 1.13 -10.55 21.25
C VAL A 343 2.54 -10.06 21.59
#